data_AF-A0A358SPI8-F1
#
_entry.id   AF-A0A358SPI8-F1
#
_cell.length_a   1.000
_cell.length_b   1.000
_cell.length_c   1.000
_cell.angle_alpha   90.00
_cell.angle_beta   90.00
_cell.angle_gamma   90.00
#
_symmetry.space_group_name_H-M   'P 1'
#
loop_
_entity.id
_entity.type
_entity.pdbx_description
1 polymer ?
#
loop_
_entity_poly.entity_id
_entity_poly.type
_entity_poly.pdbx_seq_one_letter_code
_entity_poly.pdbx_strand_id
1 'polypeptide(L)'
;MANGGEPGVHKANVVPRWLKTLWDAHPLIVVSGVVVVALAVALGLLWPLTDVIAAHDVGLTTGSTRPARLQAAREAVRTQLLTLGAGVFAVGALIFTARNFALSRGALDETRRTVELTRHTVELTEQGQVTDRYTKAIEQLGSDRLDVRIGGIYAMERIARDSARDHPTVMEVLVAFIREHSREQWPLPEPGAEIPKRSTRPDVQAAITVIGRRDIGHDRQPINLTGANLT
;
A
#
# COMPACT_ATOMS: atom_id res chain seq x y z
N MET A 1 39.51 -39.54 -7.78
CA MET A 1 38.26 -39.61 -7.00
C MET A 1 37.64 -38.21 -7.06
N ALA A 2 36.93 -37.83 -8.13
CA ALA A 2 35.58 -38.24 -8.54
C ALA A 2 34.48 -37.80 -7.54
N ASN A 3 33.90 -36.63 -7.79
CA ASN A 3 32.50 -36.27 -7.51
C ASN A 3 32.25 -34.96 -8.28
N GLY A 4 31.52 -34.89 -9.38
CA GLY A 4 30.18 -35.43 -9.59
C GLY A 4 29.29 -34.21 -9.93
N GLY A 5 29.64 -33.48 -10.99
CA GLY A 5 28.89 -32.31 -11.43
C GLY A 5 27.54 -32.74 -11.98
N GLU A 6 26.46 -32.31 -11.32
CA GLU A 6 25.09 -32.59 -11.75
C GLU A 6 24.83 -32.03 -13.16
N PRO A 7 24.28 -32.84 -14.09
CA PRO A 7 23.87 -32.34 -15.39
C PRO A 7 22.61 -31.46 -15.21
N GLY A 8 22.77 -30.17 -15.49
CA GLY A 8 21.68 -29.21 -15.53
C GLY A 8 20.56 -29.71 -16.44
N VAL A 9 19.44 -30.09 -15.84
CA VAL A 9 18.23 -30.49 -16.54
C VAL A 9 17.68 -29.25 -17.25
N HIS A 10 18.03 -29.09 -18.52
CA HIS A 10 17.34 -28.20 -19.43
C HIS A 10 15.89 -28.68 -19.52
N LYS A 11 15.00 -28.06 -18.73
CA LYS A 11 13.55 -28.21 -18.89
C LYS A 11 13.21 -27.66 -20.27
N ALA A 12 13.18 -28.55 -21.26
CA ALA A 12 12.67 -28.24 -22.59
C ALA A 12 11.24 -27.76 -22.41
N ASN A 13 11.02 -26.46 -22.62
CA ASN A 13 9.68 -25.91 -22.66
C ASN A 13 8.95 -26.58 -23.82
N VAL A 14 8.04 -27.49 -23.49
CA VAL A 14 7.19 -28.24 -24.43
C VAL A 14 6.26 -27.30 -25.22
N VAL A 15 6.14 -26.04 -24.78
CA VAL A 15 5.31 -25.01 -25.40
C VAL A 15 6.14 -24.23 -26.42
N PRO A 16 5.76 -24.21 -27.70
CA PRO A 16 6.46 -23.46 -28.73
C PRO A 16 6.57 -21.97 -28.36
N ARG A 17 7.76 -21.37 -28.55
CA ARG A 17 8.00 -19.96 -28.18
C ARG A 17 7.03 -18.99 -28.86
N TRP A 18 6.63 -19.26 -30.10
CA TRP A 18 5.65 -18.46 -30.84
C TRP A 18 4.26 -18.47 -30.19
N LEU A 19 3.89 -19.57 -29.54
CA LEU A 19 2.62 -19.70 -28.83
C LEU A 19 2.66 -18.88 -27.53
N LYS A 20 3.82 -18.84 -26.86
CA LYS A 20 4.02 -18.06 -25.63
C LYS A 20 3.94 -16.55 -25.90
N THR A 21 4.60 -16.07 -26.96
CA THR A 21 4.53 -14.65 -27.38
C THR A 21 3.14 -14.23 -27.82
N LEU A 22 2.43 -15.07 -28.57
CA LEU A 22 1.07 -14.78 -29.02
C LEU A 22 0.08 -14.73 -27.83
N TRP A 23 0.32 -15.57 -26.81
CA TRP A 23 -0.49 -15.60 -25.58
C TRP A 23 -0.19 -14.43 -24.64
N ASP A 24 1.08 -14.02 -24.49
CA ASP A 24 1.44 -12.87 -23.65
C ASP A 24 1.00 -11.54 -24.27
N ALA A 25 0.99 -11.43 -25.61
CA ALA A 25 0.57 -10.21 -26.30
C ALA A 25 -0.96 -10.03 -26.33
N HIS A 26 -1.73 -11.12 -26.49
CA HIS A 26 -3.17 -11.01 -26.80
C HIS A 26 -4.06 -12.02 -26.03
N PRO A 27 -4.13 -11.93 -24.69
CA PRO A 27 -4.94 -12.85 -23.87
C PRO A 27 -6.44 -12.81 -24.23
N LEU A 28 -6.94 -11.65 -24.69
CA LEU A 28 -8.33 -11.47 -25.12
C LEU A 28 -8.67 -12.25 -26.40
N ILE A 29 -7.71 -12.44 -27.32
CA ILE A 29 -7.93 -13.16 -28.58
C ILE A 29 -8.08 -14.67 -28.32
N VAL A 30 -7.37 -15.18 -27.31
CA VAL A 30 -7.45 -16.60 -26.95
C VAL A 30 -8.78 -16.89 -26.24
N VAL A 31 -9.19 -16.04 -25.30
CA VAL A 31 -10.48 -16.16 -24.61
C VAL A 31 -11.64 -16.00 -25.59
N SER A 32 -11.57 -15.02 -26.50
CA SER A 32 -12.59 -14.85 -27.54
C SER A 32 -12.64 -16.05 -28.49
N GLY A 33 -11.50 -16.64 -28.83
CA GLY A 33 -11.43 -17.88 -29.62
C GLY A 33 -12.18 -19.05 -28.96
N VAL A 34 -11.99 -19.26 -27.66
CA VAL A 34 -12.71 -20.32 -26.91
C VAL A 34 -14.21 -20.04 -26.86
N VAL A 35 -14.61 -18.77 -26.64
CA VAL A 35 -16.03 -18.36 -26.64
C VAL A 35 -16.67 -18.55 -28.01
N VAL A 36 -15.98 -18.20 -29.10
CA VAL A 36 -16.45 -18.39 -30.48
C VAL A 36 -16.64 -19.88 -30.80
N VAL A 37 -15.70 -20.74 -30.38
CA VAL A 37 -15.83 -22.20 -30.56
C VAL A 37 -17.02 -22.75 -29.76
N ALA A 38 -17.23 -22.30 -28.53
CA ALA A 38 -18.38 -22.70 -27.73
C ALA A 38 -19.71 -22.25 -28.36
N LEU A 39 -19.77 -21.02 -28.88
CA LEU A 39 -20.92 -20.49 -29.62
C LEU A 39 -21.18 -21.25 -30.91
N ALA A 40 -20.15 -21.61 -31.67
CA ALA A 40 -20.28 -22.39 -32.89
C ALA A 40 -20.83 -23.81 -32.62
N VAL A 41 -20.37 -24.45 -31.54
CA VAL A 41 -20.91 -25.74 -31.07
C VAL A 41 -22.38 -25.59 -30.66
N ALA A 42 -22.72 -24.53 -29.92
CA ALA A 42 -24.10 -24.26 -29.51
C ALA A 42 -25.04 -23.96 -30.69
N LEU A 43 -24.56 -23.24 -31.71
CA LEU A 43 -25.32 -22.94 -32.93
C LEU A 43 -25.50 -24.19 -33.81
N GLY A 44 -24.47 -25.04 -33.92
CA GLY A 44 -24.59 -26.35 -34.59
C GLY A 44 -25.57 -27.29 -33.87
N LEU A 45 -25.71 -27.14 -32.55
CA LEU A 45 -26.72 -27.79 -31.71
C LEU A 45 -28.15 -27.28 -31.94
N LEU A 46 -28.31 -26.06 -32.45
CA LEU A 46 -29.61 -25.42 -32.73
C LEU A 46 -30.16 -25.79 -34.12
N TRP A 47 -29.27 -26.14 -35.08
CA TRP A 47 -29.61 -26.57 -36.43
C TRP A 47 -30.52 -27.82 -36.58
N PRO A 48 -30.49 -28.86 -35.71
CA PRO A 48 -31.37 -30.03 -35.88
C PRO A 48 -32.87 -29.72 -35.72
N LEU A 49 -33.26 -28.53 -35.27
CA LEU A 49 -34.66 -28.12 -35.12
C LEU A 49 -35.27 -27.59 -36.43
N THR A 50 -34.47 -27.06 -37.36
CA THR A 50 -34.97 -26.55 -38.65
C THR A 50 -35.39 -27.68 -39.58
N ASP A 51 -34.75 -28.84 -39.46
CA ASP A 51 -35.06 -30.06 -40.25
C ASP A 51 -36.44 -30.64 -39.93
N VAL A 52 -36.95 -30.44 -38.71
CA VAL A 52 -38.28 -30.96 -38.30
C VAL A 52 -39.41 -30.09 -38.85
N ILE A 53 -39.14 -28.80 -39.08
CA ILE A 53 -40.10 -27.88 -39.74
C ILE A 53 -40.08 -28.11 -41.26
N ALA A 54 -38.93 -28.42 -41.85
CA ALA A 54 -38.83 -28.81 -43.26
C ALA A 54 -39.44 -30.19 -43.55
N ALA A 55 -39.39 -31.13 -42.59
CA ALA A 55 -40.00 -32.45 -42.72
C ALA A 55 -41.54 -32.45 -42.64
N HIS A 56 -42.18 -31.29 -42.43
CA HIS A 56 -43.62 -31.14 -42.60
C HIS A 56 -44.04 -31.00 -44.08
N ASP A 57 -43.07 -30.88 -44.99
CA ASP A 57 -43.27 -30.95 -46.44
C ASP A 57 -43.22 -32.42 -46.91
N VAL A 58 -44.21 -33.18 -46.47
CA VAL A 58 -44.50 -34.54 -46.97
C VAL A 58 -45.21 -34.37 -48.32
N GLY A 59 -44.91 -35.09 -49.39
CA GLY A 59 -43.93 -36.14 -49.55
C GLY A 59 -44.26 -36.99 -50.77
N LEU A 60 -43.29 -37.78 -51.22
CA LEU A 60 -43.49 -38.98 -52.01
C LEU A 60 -42.37 -39.98 -51.65
N THR A 61 -42.75 -41.23 -51.33
CA THR A 61 -41.94 -42.47 -51.19
C THR A 61 -41.56 -43.00 -49.78
N THR A 62 -42.47 -43.85 -49.26
CA THR A 62 -42.27 -45.27 -48.84
C THR A 62 -40.99 -45.73 -48.14
N GLY A 63 -41.16 -46.23 -46.90
CA GLY A 63 -40.23 -47.16 -46.21
C GLY A 63 -40.29 -47.04 -44.68
N SER A 64 -40.98 -47.97 -43.99
CA SER A 64 -41.31 -47.94 -42.55
C SER A 64 -40.11 -48.03 -41.57
N THR A 65 -38.87 -48.07 -42.05
CA THR A 65 -37.64 -48.21 -41.24
C THR A 65 -36.60 -47.10 -41.49
N ARG A 66 -36.86 -46.20 -42.44
CA ARG A 66 -35.99 -45.06 -42.80
C ARG A 66 -35.86 -44.00 -41.69
N PRO A 67 -36.94 -43.56 -41.00
CA PRO A 67 -36.83 -42.51 -39.98
C PRO A 67 -36.04 -42.98 -38.75
N ALA A 68 -36.19 -44.25 -38.34
CA ALA A 68 -35.50 -44.81 -37.17
C ALA A 68 -33.97 -44.90 -37.37
N ARG A 69 -33.50 -45.28 -38.56
CA ARG A 69 -32.05 -45.33 -38.86
C ARG A 69 -31.43 -43.94 -39.01
N LEU A 70 -32.16 -42.97 -39.54
CA LEU A 70 -31.72 -41.56 -39.63
C LEU A 70 -31.64 -40.91 -38.25
N GLN A 71 -32.61 -41.18 -37.37
CA GLN A 71 -32.59 -40.72 -35.97
C GLN A 71 -31.42 -41.31 -35.19
N ALA A 72 -31.19 -42.62 -35.31
CA ALA A 72 -30.05 -43.28 -34.65
C ALA A 72 -28.69 -42.73 -35.12
N ALA A 73 -28.53 -42.48 -36.42
CA ALA A 73 -27.31 -41.87 -36.96
C ALA A 73 -27.10 -40.42 -36.46
N ARG A 74 -28.19 -39.64 -36.34
CA ARG A 74 -28.15 -38.26 -35.80
C ARG A 74 -27.79 -38.24 -34.32
N GLU A 75 -28.34 -39.14 -33.52
CA GLU A 75 -28.03 -39.24 -32.09
C GLU A 75 -26.59 -39.68 -31.85
N ALA A 76 -26.07 -40.62 -32.65
CA ALA A 76 -24.67 -41.01 -32.58
C ALA A 76 -23.72 -39.84 -32.88
N VAL A 77 -24.00 -39.07 -33.95
CA VAL A 77 -23.22 -37.88 -34.31
C VAL A 77 -23.33 -36.79 -33.24
N ARG A 78 -24.52 -36.54 -32.68
CA ARG A 78 -24.74 -35.54 -31.63
C ARG A 78 -23.96 -35.88 -30.36
N THR A 79 -24.02 -37.12 -29.92
CA THR A 79 -23.33 -37.56 -28.70
C THR A 79 -21.81 -37.44 -28.89
N GLN A 80 -21.30 -37.84 -30.05
CA GLN A 80 -19.86 -37.73 -30.37
C GLN A 80 -19.39 -36.26 -30.42
N LEU A 81 -20.20 -35.36 -30.98
CA LEU A 81 -19.91 -33.92 -30.98
C LEU A 81 -19.94 -33.31 -29.56
N LEU A 82 -20.86 -33.76 -28.70
CA LEU A 82 -20.93 -33.32 -27.30
C LEU A 82 -19.67 -33.69 -26.51
N THR A 83 -19.19 -34.92 -26.65
CA THR A 83 -17.99 -35.39 -25.94
C THR A 83 -16.73 -34.66 -26.41
N LEU A 84 -16.62 -34.43 -27.73
CA LEU A 84 -15.51 -33.65 -28.29
C LEU A 84 -15.55 -32.19 -27.83
N GLY A 85 -16.73 -31.56 -27.83
CA GLY A 85 -16.91 -30.20 -27.35
C GLY A 85 -16.58 -30.04 -25.86
N ALA A 86 -17.04 -30.98 -25.03
CA ALA A 86 -16.71 -31.02 -23.60
C ALA A 86 -15.20 -31.18 -23.36
N GLY A 87 -14.52 -32.00 -24.16
CA GLY A 87 -13.06 -32.16 -24.10
C GLY A 87 -12.30 -30.87 -24.37
N VAL A 88 -12.66 -30.15 -25.44
CA VAL A 88 -12.06 -28.85 -25.79
C VAL A 88 -12.30 -27.81 -24.69
N PHE A 89 -13.52 -27.78 -24.14
CA PHE A 89 -13.86 -26.87 -23.05
C PHE A 89 -13.04 -27.15 -21.79
N ALA A 90 -12.91 -28.42 -21.39
CA ALA A 90 -12.14 -28.81 -20.22
C ALA A 90 -10.65 -28.43 -20.35
N VAL A 91 -10.06 -28.62 -21.54
CA VAL A 91 -8.68 -28.19 -21.82
C VAL A 91 -8.54 -26.67 -21.72
N GLY A 92 -9.49 -25.91 -22.28
CA GLY A 92 -9.51 -24.45 -22.17
C GLY A 92 -9.58 -23.96 -20.72
N ALA A 93 -10.45 -24.57 -19.90
CA ALA A 93 -10.61 -24.24 -18.48
C ALA A 93 -9.33 -24.54 -17.66
N LEU A 94 -8.64 -25.64 -17.95
CA LEU A 94 -7.37 -25.99 -17.31
C LEU A 94 -6.27 -24.98 -17.63
N ILE A 95 -6.16 -24.57 -18.91
CA ILE A 95 -5.16 -23.59 -19.33
C ILE A 95 -5.47 -22.21 -18.69
N PHE A 96 -6.74 -21.81 -18.66
CA PHE A 96 -7.16 -20.58 -18.00
C PHE A 96 -6.81 -20.56 -16.51
N THR A 97 -7.11 -21.66 -15.80
CA THR A 97 -6.81 -21.80 -14.36
C THR A 97 -5.31 -21.75 -14.09
N ALA A 98 -4.50 -22.46 -14.88
CA ALA A 98 -3.05 -22.45 -14.77
C ALA A 98 -2.45 -21.04 -14.98
N ARG A 99 -3.00 -20.27 -15.93
CA ARG A 99 -2.62 -18.87 -16.18
C ARG A 99 -3.00 -17.95 -15.02
N ASN A 100 -4.23 -18.06 -14.52
CA ASN A 100 -4.70 -17.23 -13.40
C ASN A 100 -3.82 -17.42 -12.16
N PHE A 101 -3.40 -18.67 -11.92
CA PHE A 101 -2.50 -18.99 -10.82
C PHE A 101 -1.07 -18.45 -11.02
N ALA A 102 -0.57 -18.42 -12.26
CA ALA A 102 0.74 -17.84 -12.58
C ALA A 102 0.74 -16.30 -12.45
N LEU A 103 -0.33 -15.63 -12.88
CA LEU A 103 -0.50 -14.18 -12.71
C LEU A 103 -0.62 -13.79 -11.24
N SER A 104 -1.35 -14.59 -10.45
CA SER A 104 -1.49 -14.36 -9.00
C SER A 104 -0.16 -14.43 -8.24
N ARG A 105 0.83 -15.20 -8.74
CA ARG A 105 2.16 -15.26 -8.15
C ARG A 105 2.98 -13.99 -8.39
N GLY A 106 2.81 -13.32 -9.53
CA GLY A 106 3.50 -12.05 -9.82
C GLY A 106 3.06 -10.90 -8.92
N ALA A 107 1.78 -10.85 -8.56
CA ALA A 107 1.21 -9.80 -7.71
C ALA A 107 1.78 -9.82 -6.28
N LEU A 108 2.17 -10.99 -5.75
CA LEU A 108 2.74 -11.12 -4.40
C LEU A 108 4.18 -10.57 -4.32
N ASP A 109 4.97 -10.71 -5.38
CA ASP A 109 6.33 -10.20 -5.43
C ASP A 109 6.37 -8.68 -5.61
N GLU A 110 5.40 -8.12 -6.33
CA GLU A 110 5.23 -6.67 -6.47
C GLU A 110 4.79 -6.04 -5.14
N THR A 111 3.83 -6.68 -4.45
CA THR A 111 3.36 -6.24 -3.12
C THR A 111 4.49 -6.15 -2.10
N ARG A 112 5.44 -7.10 -2.12
CA ARG A 112 6.60 -7.09 -1.20
C ARG A 112 7.51 -5.89 -1.42
N ARG A 113 7.80 -5.53 -2.67
CA ARG A 113 8.66 -4.37 -2.99
C ARG A 113 8.00 -3.05 -2.59
N THR A 114 6.68 -2.93 -2.77
CA THR A 114 5.94 -1.74 -2.36
C THR A 114 6.03 -1.52 -0.84
N VAL A 115 5.91 -2.58 -0.04
CA VAL A 115 5.99 -2.48 1.43
C VAL A 115 7.36 -1.98 1.89
N GLU A 116 8.45 -2.40 1.26
CA GLU A 116 9.81 -1.96 1.61
C GLU A 116 10.05 -0.48 1.25
N LEU A 117 9.61 -0.04 0.07
CA LEU A 117 9.70 1.37 -0.32
C LEU A 117 8.83 2.28 0.56
N THR A 118 7.65 1.79 0.97
CA THR A 118 6.79 2.52 1.92
C THR A 118 7.47 2.67 3.28
N ARG A 119 8.17 1.64 3.79
CA ARG A 119 8.90 1.73 5.07
C ARG A 119 9.97 2.82 5.06
N HIS A 120 10.83 2.85 4.06
CA HIS A 120 11.86 3.89 3.94
C HIS A 120 11.27 5.29 3.75
N THR A 121 10.15 5.40 3.03
CA THR A 121 9.46 6.68 2.86
C THR A 121 8.86 7.18 4.19
N VAL A 122 8.31 6.28 4.99
CA VAL A 122 7.77 6.61 6.32
C VAL A 122 8.89 7.09 7.25
N GLU A 123 10.03 6.39 7.30
CA GLU A 123 11.18 6.77 8.14
C GLU A 123 11.74 8.17 7.79
N LEU A 124 11.88 8.48 6.49
CA LEU A 124 12.36 9.80 6.05
C LEU A 124 11.33 10.91 6.33
N THR A 125 10.04 10.60 6.23
CA THR A 125 8.97 11.56 6.53
C THR A 125 8.90 11.87 8.03
N GLU A 126 9.09 10.86 8.89
CA GLU A 126 9.12 11.05 10.35
C GLU A 126 10.27 11.96 10.78
N GLN A 127 11.48 11.77 10.22
CA GLN A 127 12.64 12.61 10.54
C GLN A 127 12.49 14.07 10.06
N GLY A 128 11.91 14.28 8.87
CA GLY A 128 11.60 15.62 8.36
C GLY A 128 10.59 16.35 9.25
N GLN A 129 9.51 15.68 9.66
CA GLN A 129 8.48 16.27 10.52
C GLN A 129 8.98 16.65 11.92
N VAL A 130 9.94 15.92 12.49
CA VAL A 130 10.56 16.29 13.78
C VAL A 130 11.42 17.55 13.61
N THR A 131 12.23 17.61 12.55
CA THR A 131 13.10 18.76 12.25
C THR A 131 12.30 20.04 12.00
N ASP A 132 11.20 19.95 11.26
CA ASP A 132 10.31 21.08 10.99
C ASP A 132 9.62 21.57 12.27
N ARG A 133 9.13 20.65 13.11
CA ARG A 133 8.53 21.00 14.42
C ARG A 133 9.55 21.69 15.32
N TYR A 134 10.79 21.20 15.35
CA TYR A 134 11.86 21.80 16.14
C TYR A 134 12.21 23.22 15.65
N THR A 135 12.37 23.39 14.33
CA THR A 135 12.64 24.69 13.71
C THR A 135 11.53 25.69 14.03
N LYS A 136 10.27 25.25 13.93
CA LYS A 136 9.13 26.11 14.25
C LYS A 136 9.05 26.49 15.72
N ALA A 137 9.35 25.55 16.62
CA ALA A 137 9.38 25.82 18.06
C ALA A 137 10.47 26.85 18.43
N ILE A 138 11.65 26.76 17.82
CA ILE A 138 12.73 27.74 17.98
C ILE A 138 12.31 29.13 17.47
N GLU A 139 11.70 29.20 16.28
CA GLU A 139 11.18 30.46 15.72
C GLU A 139 10.16 31.12 16.66
N GLN A 140 9.25 30.31 17.22
CA GLN A 140 8.26 30.78 18.19
C GLN A 140 8.92 31.25 19.50
N LEU A 141 9.96 30.56 19.97
CA LEU A 141 10.70 30.92 21.19
C LEU A 141 11.39 32.28 21.08
N GLY A 142 11.82 32.66 19.87
CA GLY A 142 12.43 33.96 19.58
C GLY A 142 11.42 35.08 19.26
N SER A 143 10.11 34.84 19.35
CA SER A 143 9.09 35.84 19.03
C SER A 143 9.06 36.97 20.07
N ASP A 144 8.77 38.21 19.67
CA ASP A 144 8.52 39.30 20.63
C ASP A 144 7.15 39.18 21.33
N ARG A 145 6.24 38.35 20.79
CA ARG A 145 4.91 38.13 21.35
C ARG A 145 4.96 37.06 22.44
N LEU A 146 4.57 37.45 23.67
CA LEU A 146 4.57 36.56 24.84
C LEU A 146 3.80 35.26 24.61
N ASP A 147 2.60 35.33 24.04
CA ASP A 147 1.75 34.15 23.79
C ASP A 147 2.42 33.16 22.81
N VAL A 148 3.15 33.68 21.81
CA VAL A 148 3.85 32.88 20.81
C VAL A 148 5.06 32.20 21.44
N ARG A 149 5.84 32.92 22.26
CA ARG A 149 6.96 32.32 23.01
C ARG A 149 6.50 31.20 23.92
N ILE A 150 5.41 31.42 24.67
CA ILE A 150 4.83 30.38 25.54
C ILE A 150 4.39 29.16 24.69
N GLY A 151 3.78 29.39 23.53
CA GLY A 151 3.48 28.33 22.57
C GLY A 151 4.72 27.54 22.14
N GLY A 152 5.82 28.24 21.83
CA GLY A 152 7.12 27.63 21.49
C GLY A 152 7.70 26.78 22.62
N ILE A 153 7.60 27.25 23.87
CA ILE A 153 8.03 26.50 25.06
C ILE A 153 7.26 25.18 25.22
N TYR A 154 5.95 25.19 25.02
CA TYR A 154 5.15 23.96 25.09
C TYR A 154 5.32 23.06 23.86
N ALA A 155 5.61 23.62 22.69
CA ALA A 155 6.01 22.84 21.52
C ALA A 155 7.33 22.10 21.79
N MET A 156 8.31 22.77 22.42
CA MET A 156 9.56 22.16 22.88
C MET A 156 9.30 21.02 23.89
N GLU A 157 8.42 21.22 24.88
CA GLU A 157 8.02 20.16 25.81
C GLU A 157 7.51 18.91 25.08
N ARG A 158 6.67 19.11 24.05
CA ARG A 158 6.15 17.99 23.26
C ARG A 158 7.24 17.26 22.48
N ILE A 159 8.18 18.00 21.87
CA ILE A 159 9.29 17.39 21.13
C ILE A 159 10.17 16.55 22.07
N ALA A 160 10.49 17.07 23.27
CA ALA A 160 11.26 16.32 24.26
C ALA A 160 10.56 15.03 24.71
N ARG A 161 9.23 15.04 24.85
CA ARG A 161 8.46 13.84 25.20
C ARG A 161 8.36 12.83 24.05
N ASP A 162 8.20 13.32 22.83
CA ASP A 162 8.05 12.47 21.65
C ASP A 162 9.40 11.84 21.22
N SER A 163 10.52 12.46 21.58
CA SER A 163 11.87 12.02 21.17
C SER A 163 12.87 12.04 22.32
N ALA A 164 13.13 10.85 22.90
CA ALA A 164 14.18 10.63 23.88
C ALA A 164 15.58 11.05 23.37
N ARG A 165 15.80 10.99 22.05
CA ARG A 165 17.04 11.42 21.40
C ARG A 165 17.24 12.94 21.51
N ASP A 166 16.17 13.71 21.32
CA ASP A 166 16.21 15.18 21.24
C ASP A 166 15.96 15.86 22.59
N HIS A 167 15.41 15.11 23.57
CA HIS A 167 15.16 15.59 24.94
C HIS A 167 16.32 16.38 25.56
N PRO A 168 17.59 15.88 25.56
CA PRO A 168 18.69 16.62 26.19
C PRO A 168 18.92 18.00 25.57
N THR A 169 18.87 18.07 24.24
CA THR A 169 19.08 19.33 23.50
C THR A 169 17.93 20.30 23.73
N VAL A 170 16.69 19.83 23.77
CA VAL A 170 15.54 20.67 24.12
C VAL A 170 15.69 21.26 25.52
N MET A 171 16.11 20.46 26.50
CA MET A 171 16.31 20.93 27.86
C MET A 171 17.42 22.00 27.95
N GLU A 172 18.52 21.83 27.21
CA GLU A 172 19.58 22.85 27.12
C GLU A 172 19.05 24.18 26.55
N VAL A 173 18.22 24.13 25.51
CA VAL A 173 17.60 25.34 24.94
C VAL A 173 16.69 26.03 25.95
N LEU A 174 15.84 25.29 26.67
CA LEU A 174 14.96 25.86 27.68
C LEU A 174 15.74 26.44 28.86
N VAL A 175 16.83 25.80 29.28
CA VAL A 175 17.74 26.32 30.31
C VAL A 175 18.39 27.63 29.86
N ALA A 176 18.90 27.67 28.63
CA ALA A 176 19.49 28.89 28.06
C ALA A 176 18.45 30.02 27.98
N PHE A 177 17.23 29.70 27.53
CA PHE A 177 16.11 30.63 27.51
C PHE A 177 15.82 31.22 28.89
N ILE A 178 15.72 30.37 29.93
CA ILE A 178 15.49 30.83 31.31
C ILE A 178 16.63 31.74 31.78
N ARG A 179 17.89 31.34 31.56
CA ARG A 179 19.05 32.14 31.98
C ARG A 179 19.07 33.53 31.36
N GLU A 180 18.74 33.62 30.08
CA GLU A 180 18.71 34.89 29.35
C GLU A 180 17.56 35.78 29.83
N HIS A 181 16.33 35.26 29.83
CA HIS A 181 15.13 36.07 30.01
C HIS A 181 14.75 36.30 31.47
N SER A 182 15.28 35.52 32.42
CA SER A 182 14.99 35.67 33.85
C SER A 182 15.54 36.96 34.48
N ARG A 183 16.51 37.62 33.83
CA ARG A 183 17.13 38.86 34.32
C ARG A 183 16.36 40.11 33.90
N GLU A 184 15.48 39.98 32.92
CA GLU A 184 14.67 41.08 32.43
C GLU A 184 13.67 41.54 33.47
N GLN A 185 13.42 42.85 33.52
CA GLN A 185 12.48 43.42 34.46
C GLN A 185 11.04 43.12 34.02
N TRP A 186 10.25 42.56 34.93
CA TRP A 186 8.83 42.29 34.70
C TRP A 186 7.99 42.55 35.96
N PRO A 187 6.81 43.19 35.84
CA PRO A 187 6.27 43.83 34.63
C PRO A 187 7.12 45.03 34.17
N LEU A 188 7.01 45.39 32.90
CA LEU A 188 7.68 46.58 32.36
C LEU A 188 7.19 47.81 33.14
N PRO A 189 8.11 48.69 33.59
CA PRO A 189 7.71 49.91 34.29
C PRO A 189 6.94 50.85 33.35
N GLU A 190 5.78 51.30 33.80
CA GLU A 190 5.03 52.37 33.12
C GLU A 190 5.73 53.72 33.35
N PRO A 191 5.80 54.63 32.36
CA PRO A 191 6.40 55.95 32.54
C PRO A 191 5.73 56.74 33.68
N GLY A 192 6.50 57.08 34.71
CA GLY A 192 6.00 57.84 35.88
C GLY A 192 5.33 57.00 36.96
N ALA A 193 5.24 55.67 36.79
CA ALA A 193 4.83 54.77 37.86
C ALA A 193 5.99 54.42 38.80
N GLU A 194 5.68 54.10 40.05
CA GLU A 194 6.64 53.46 40.95
C GLU A 194 7.16 52.17 40.31
N ILE A 195 8.47 51.92 40.43
CA ILE A 195 9.09 50.74 39.86
C ILE A 195 8.43 49.50 40.48
N PRO A 196 7.73 48.66 39.69
CA PRO A 196 7.04 47.50 40.24
C PRO A 196 8.05 46.51 40.82
N LYS A 197 7.66 45.80 41.89
CA LYS A 197 8.44 44.67 42.41
C LYS A 197 8.64 43.68 41.26
N ARG A 198 9.89 43.26 41.06
CA ARG A 198 10.22 42.25 40.06
C ARG A 198 9.44 40.98 40.35
N SER A 199 8.92 40.38 39.29
CA SER A 199 8.26 39.09 39.30
C SER A 199 8.82 38.24 38.16
N THR A 200 8.77 36.92 38.31
CA THR A 200 9.18 36.02 37.23
C THR A 200 8.27 36.22 36.02
N ARG A 201 8.87 36.37 34.85
CA ARG A 201 8.12 36.52 33.60
C ARG A 201 7.27 35.27 33.30
N PRO A 202 6.08 35.43 32.70
CA PRO A 202 5.20 34.29 32.41
C PRO A 202 5.81 33.20 31.51
N ASP A 203 6.62 33.59 30.53
CA ASP A 203 7.34 32.66 29.65
C ASP A 203 8.49 31.93 30.38
N VAL A 204 9.26 32.63 31.22
CA VAL A 204 10.25 32.01 32.10
C VAL A 204 9.59 31.00 33.05
N GLN A 205 8.45 31.37 33.65
CA GLN A 205 7.68 30.46 34.51
C GLN A 205 7.18 29.22 33.75
N ALA A 206 6.74 29.38 32.50
CA ALA A 206 6.35 28.25 31.65
C ALA A 206 7.54 27.32 31.38
N ALA A 207 8.71 27.86 31.04
CA ALA A 207 9.91 27.07 30.80
C ALA A 207 10.36 26.30 32.06
N ILE A 208 10.31 26.92 33.23
CA ILE A 208 10.58 26.25 34.52
C ILE A 208 9.59 25.13 34.76
N THR A 209 8.31 25.36 34.47
CA THR A 209 7.24 24.36 34.62
C THR A 209 7.45 23.15 33.70
N VAL A 210 7.96 23.37 32.48
CA VAL A 210 8.36 22.29 31.56
C VAL A 210 9.54 21.51 32.12
N ILE A 211 10.62 22.20 32.52
CA ILE A 211 11.81 21.56 33.11
C ILE A 211 11.44 20.75 34.36
N GLY A 212 10.53 21.26 35.20
CA GLY A 212 10.10 20.60 36.43
C GLY A 212 9.30 19.32 36.21
N ARG A 213 8.64 19.16 35.05
CA ARG A 213 7.83 17.97 34.70
C ARG A 213 8.52 17.02 33.73
N ARG A 214 9.78 17.30 33.34
CA ARG A 214 10.53 16.47 32.40
C ARG A 214 10.80 15.08 32.98
N ASP A 215 10.97 14.12 32.09
CA ASP A 215 11.49 12.81 32.46
C ASP A 215 13.00 12.86 32.69
N ILE A 216 13.43 12.69 33.93
CA ILE A 216 14.84 12.73 34.34
C ILE A 216 15.62 11.56 33.73
N GLY A 217 14.96 10.44 33.39
CA GLY A 217 15.61 9.29 32.77
C GLY A 217 16.21 9.58 31.39
N HIS A 218 15.74 10.63 30.72
CA HIS A 218 16.25 11.08 29.42
C HIS A 218 17.30 12.20 29.54
N ASP A 219 17.64 12.67 30.74
CA ASP A 219 18.67 13.67 30.94
C ASP A 219 20.07 13.05 30.72
N ARG A 220 20.90 13.69 29.89
CA ARG A 220 22.32 13.31 29.76
C ARG A 220 23.17 13.81 30.93
N GLN A 221 22.78 14.94 31.51
CA GLN A 221 23.47 15.60 32.61
C GLN A 221 22.43 16.30 33.51
N PRO A 222 22.74 16.53 34.80
CA PRO A 222 21.87 17.31 35.66
C PRO A 222 21.58 18.69 35.09
N ILE A 223 20.31 19.09 35.10
CA ILE A 223 19.91 20.43 34.68
C ILE A 223 20.53 21.49 35.59
N ASN A 224 21.25 22.43 34.98
CA ASN A 224 21.93 23.50 35.69
C ASN A 224 21.25 24.85 35.40
N LEU A 225 20.54 25.41 36.38
CA LEU A 225 19.93 26.74 36.29
C LEU A 225 20.79 27.85 36.91
N THR A 226 22.07 27.58 37.21
CA THR A 226 22.99 28.60 37.74
C THR A 226 23.01 29.81 36.81
N GLY A 227 22.87 31.01 37.39
CA GLY A 227 22.82 32.28 36.66
C GLY A 227 21.43 32.73 36.22
N ALA A 228 20.38 31.92 36.43
CA ALA A 228 18.98 32.35 36.31
C ALA A 228 18.55 33.14 37.56
N ASN A 229 17.71 34.16 37.36
CA ASN A 229 17.14 34.95 38.44
C ASN A 229 15.66 34.61 38.66
N LEU A 230 15.37 33.74 39.62
CA LEU A 230 14.02 33.20 39.87
C LEU A 230 13.37 33.79 41.13
N THR A 231 13.72 35.04 41.46
CA THR A 231 13.35 35.72 42.71
C THR A 231 12.04 36.50 42.64
#